data_AF-A0A958L4U8-F1
#
_entry.id   AF-A0A958L4U8-F1
#
_cell.length_a   1.000
_cell.length_b   1.000
_cell.length_c   1.000
_cell.angle_alpha   90.00
_cell.angle_beta   90.00
_cell.angle_gamma   90.00
#
_symmetry.space_group_name_H-M   'P 1'
#
loop_
_entity.id
_entity.type
_entity.pdbx_description
1 polymer ?
#
loop_
_entity_poly.entity_id
_entity_poly.type
_entity_poly.pdbx_seq_one_letter_code
_entity_poly.pdbx_strand_id
1 'polypeptide(L)' 'MTFETVFDAGEIQECLPHRYPMLLVDRVIEFVDGQRCVGLKNVSQNEEYFCGHFPGKPIMPG' A
#
# COMPACT_ATOMS: atom_id res chain seq x y z
N MET A 1 3.33 -11.99 12.66
CA MET A 1 4.61 -11.28 12.50
C MET A 1 4.35 -9.80 12.69
N THR A 2 5.11 -9.13 13.55
CA THR A 2 5.05 -7.67 13.74
C THR A 2 6.32 -7.09 13.13
N PHE A 3 6.16 -6.23 12.13
CA PHE A 3 7.26 -5.44 11.58
C PHE A 3 7.30 -4.10 12.31
N GLU A 4 8.48 -3.63 12.66
CA GLU A 4 8.67 -2.25 13.10
C GLU A 4 8.33 -1.32 11.92
N THR A 5 7.66 -0.21 12.21
CA THR A 5 7.20 0.73 11.18
C THR A 5 8.19 1.90 11.12
N VAL A 6 8.72 2.16 9.93
CA VAL A 6 9.63 3.29 9.65
C VAL A 6 8.84 4.51 9.18
N PHE A 7 7.87 4.31 8.30
CA PHE A 7 6.88 5.33 7.93
C PHE A 7 5.47 4.76 8.02
N ASP A 8 4.59 5.49 8.70
CA ASP A 8 3.16 5.18 8.76
C ASP A 8 2.37 5.82 7.61
N ALA A 9 1.06 5.53 7.56
CA ALA A 9 0.19 6.01 6.49
C ALA A 9 0.04 7.55 6.46
N GLY A 10 0.24 8.24 7.58
CA GLY A 10 0.22 9.70 7.66
C GLY A 10 1.48 10.29 7.03
N GLU A 11 2.64 9.82 7.46
CA GLU A 11 3.94 10.25 6.94
C GLU A 11 4.04 9.97 5.42
N ILE A 12 3.56 8.80 4.97
CA ILE A 12 3.51 8.45 3.55
C ILE A 12 2.67 9.45 2.75
N GLN A 13 1.54 9.92 3.29
CA GLN A 13 0.69 10.92 2.62
C GLN A 13 1.31 12.31 2.55
N GLU A 14 2.18 12.67 3.50
CA GLU A 14 2.96 13.90 3.45
C GLU A 14 4.05 13.81 2.38
N CYS A 15 4.69 12.64 2.24
CA CYS A 15 5.75 12.43 1.25
C CYS A 15 5.24 12.23 -0.18
N LEU A 16 4.10 11.57 -0.37
CA LEU A 16 3.58 11.21 -1.69
C LEU A 16 2.34 12.04 -2.07
N PRO A 17 2.19 12.41 -3.36
CA PRO A 17 1.00 13.11 -3.84
C PRO A 17 -0.23 12.20 -3.99
N HIS A 18 -0.03 10.87 -4.00
CA HIS A 18 -1.09 9.89 -4.22
C HIS A 18 -2.12 9.90 -3.07
N ARG A 19 -3.40 9.76 -3.41
CA ARG A 19 -4.53 9.65 -2.48
C ARG A 19 -5.46 8.52 -2.93
N TYR A 20 -6.47 8.21 -2.13
CA TYR A 20 -7.49 7.25 -2.54
C TYR A 20 -8.05 7.60 -3.93
N PRO A 21 -8.18 6.61 -4.84
CA PRO A 21 -7.95 5.18 -4.65
C PRO A 21 -6.53 4.68 -5.05
N MET A 22 -5.61 5.58 -5.36
CA MET A 22 -4.30 5.29 -5.96
C MET A 22 -3.11 5.38 -4.99
N LEU A 23 -3.34 5.59 -3.70
CA LEU A 23 -2.30 5.40 -2.67
C LEU A 23 -2.25 3.92 -2.27
N LEU A 24 -1.27 3.19 -2.81
CA LEU A 24 -1.15 1.74 -2.66
C LEU A 24 0.02 1.32 -1.77
N VAL A 25 0.41 2.15 -0.80
CA VAL A 25 1.43 1.84 0.22
C VAL A 25 0.86 2.24 1.57
N ASP A 26 0.73 1.29 2.48
CA ASP A 26 0.15 1.53 3.81
C ASP A 26 1.23 1.81 4.86
N ARG A 27 2.40 1.17 4.74
CA ARG A 27 3.54 1.30 5.66
C ARG A 27 4.86 1.09 4.95
N VAL A 28 5.94 1.69 5.47
CA VAL A 28 7.32 1.33 5.15
C VAL A 28 7.96 0.65 6.36
N ILE A 29 8.66 -0.46 6.12
CA ILE A 29 9.30 -1.26 7.19
C ILE A 29 10.83 -1.29 7.06
N GLU A 30 11.38 -0.85 5.92
CA GLU A 30 12.82 -0.61 5.73
C GLU A 30 13.00 0.61 4.82
N PHE A 31 13.91 1.52 5.16
CA PHE A 31 14.28 2.64 4.32
C PHE A 31 15.78 2.95 4.44
N VAL A 32 16.48 2.92 3.30
CA VAL A 32 17.88 3.32 3.15
C VAL A 32 17.93 4.34 2.02
N ASP A 33 18.20 5.59 2.39
CA ASP A 33 18.17 6.73 1.46
C ASP A 33 19.05 6.48 0.22
N GLY A 34 18.47 6.76 -0.96
CA GLY A 34 19.10 6.53 -2.26
C GLY A 34 19.38 5.07 -2.63
N GLN A 35 18.97 4.08 -1.81
CA GLN A 35 19.36 2.67 -2.00
C GLN A 35 18.19 1.68 -2.00
N ARG A 36 17.34 1.69 -0.95
CA ARG A 36 16.30 0.65 -0.75
C ARG A 36 15.11 1.18 0.03
N CYS A 37 13.92 0.75 -0.34
CA CYS A 37 12.71 0.92 0.45
C CYS A 37 11.89 -0.38 0.39
N VAL A 38 11.36 -0.84 1.53
CA VAL A 38 10.44 -1.98 1.60
C VAL A 38 9.11 -1.49 2.15
N GLY A 39 8.12 -1.40 1.27
CA GLY A 39 6.75 -1.02 1.59
C GLY A 39 5.83 -2.23 1.76
N LEU A 40 4.77 -2.05 2.53
CA LEU A 40 3.67 -2.99 2.69
C LEU A 40 2.38 -2.36 2.16
N LYS A 41 1.61 -3.17 1.44
CA LYS A 41 0.22 -2.90 1.10
C LYS A 41 -0.64 -4.04 1.62
N ASN A 42 -1.54 -3.74 2.54
CA ASN A 42 -2.57 -4.67 2.95
C ASN A 42 -3.62 -4.75 1.84
N VAL A 43 -3.92 -5.97 1.42
CA VAL A 43 -4.94 -6.24 0.40
C VAL A 43 -6.23 -6.66 1.09
N SER A 44 -7.33 -5.99 0.76
CA SER A 44 -8.66 -6.25 1.35
C SER A 44 -9.73 -6.35 0.28
N GLN A 45 -10.65 -7.30 0.40
CA GLN A 45 -11.80 -7.40 -0.52
C GLN A 45 -12.67 -6.13 -0.56
N ASN A 46 -12.54 -5.23 0.42
CA ASN A 46 -13.24 -3.96 0.48
C ASN A 46 -12.61 -2.85 -0.40
N GLU A 47 -11.67 -3.19 -1.28
CA GLU A 47 -11.06 -2.23 -2.21
C GLU A 47 -11.81 -2.17 -3.54
N GLU A 48 -11.98 -0.96 -4.10
CA GLU A 48 -12.91 -0.70 -5.22
C GLU A 48 -12.61 -1.50 -6.49
N TYR A 49 -11.34 -1.77 -6.79
CA TYR A 49 -10.96 -2.51 -8.00
C TYR A 49 -11.40 -3.98 -7.95
N PHE A 50 -11.69 -4.55 -6.77
CA PHE A 50 -12.21 -5.91 -6.67
C PHE A 50 -13.65 -6.07 -7.17
N CYS A 51 -14.41 -4.98 -7.29
CA CYS A 51 -15.71 -5.01 -7.96
C CYS A 51 -15.60 -5.40 -9.44
N GLY A 52 -14.48 -5.04 -10.08
CA GLY A 52 -14.25 -5.27 -11.52
C GLY A 52 -13.16 -6.27 -11.85
N HIS A 53 -12.31 -6.66 -10.89
CA HIS A 53 -11.14 -7.50 -11.15
C HIS A 53 -11.08 -8.71 -10.21
N PHE A 54 -11.85 -9.78 -10.45
CA PHE A 54 -12.97 -9.92 -11.38
C PHE A 54 -14.26 -10.16 -10.59
N PRO A 55 -15.46 -9.88 -11.15
CA PRO A 55 -16.72 -10.19 -10.49
C PRO A 55 -16.79 -11.65 -10.02
N GLY A 56 -17.04 -11.87 -8.72
CA GLY A 56 -17.07 -13.20 -8.10
C GLY A 56 -15.70 -13.87 -7.89
N LYS A 57 -14.60 -13.21 -8.27
CA LYS A 57 -13.22 -13.70 -8.13
C LYS A 57 -12.25 -12.52 -7.88
N PRO A 58 -12.19 -11.99 -6.65
CA PRO A 58 -11.34 -10.84 -6.33
C PRO A 58 -9.85 -11.20 -6.50
N ILE A 59 -9.18 -10.58 -7.47
CA ILE A 59 -7.76 -10.75 -7.78
C ILE A 59 -7.12 -9.36 -7.80
N MET A 60 -6.00 -9.17 -7.11
CA MET A 60 -5.33 -7.86 -7.10
C MET A 60 -4.81 -7.57 -8.52
N PRO A 61 -5.05 -6.39 -9.11
CA PRO A 61 -4.38 -5.99 -10.34
C PRO A 61 -2.86 -6.02 -10.16
N GLY A 62 -2.16 -6.68 -11.10
CA GLY A 62 -0.70 -6.85 -11.08
C GLY A 62 0.06 -5.81 -11.89
#